data_AF-A0A6M0BYV8-F1
#
_entry.id   AF-A0A6M0BYV8-F1
#
_cell.length_a   1.000
_cell.length_b   1.000
_cell.length_c   1.000
_cell.angle_alpha   90.00
_cell.angle_beta   90.00
_cell.angle_gamma   90.00
#
_symmetry.space_group_name_H-M   'P 1'
#
loop_
_entity.id
_entity.type
_entity.pdbx_description
1 polymer ?
#
loop_
_entity_poly.entity_id
_entity_poly.type
_entity_poly.pdbx_seq_one_letter_code
_entity_poly.pdbx_strand_id
1 'polypeptide(L)'
;MANVPVRVIVENLTSEEGGSILSPPWVGFHDGNFDIYDRGRPASPGIQSIAEDGDTAIMLQEFELSGLGTVDGMVGGGPILPGQMASEGFVLDSDDPQSRYFSYASMFVPSNDAWIGNGNEKEYRVFNNGGQFKPISFMVMGDDVLDAGSEVNDERAPNALGIPGGEPGNGTDENG
;
A
#
# COMPACT_ATOMS: atom_id res chain seq x y z
N MET A 1 -14.73 -10.10 -22.45
CA MET A 1 -13.74 -10.37 -21.42
C MET A 1 -12.44 -10.74 -22.10
N ALA A 2 -11.51 -9.81 -22.18
CA ALA A 2 -10.15 -10.11 -22.59
C ALA A 2 -9.29 -10.07 -21.33
N ASN A 3 -8.89 -11.26 -20.86
CA ASN A 3 -8.00 -11.40 -19.71
C ASN A 3 -6.61 -10.90 -20.08
N VAL A 4 -6.13 -9.89 -19.39
CA VAL A 4 -4.82 -9.26 -19.59
C VAL A 4 -3.92 -9.61 -18.40
N PRO A 5 -2.89 -10.45 -18.60
CA PRO A 5 -1.90 -10.68 -17.56
C PRO A 5 -1.04 -9.42 -17.39
N VAL A 6 -0.91 -8.97 -16.14
CA VAL A 6 -0.09 -7.82 -15.75
C VAL A 6 0.87 -8.25 -14.64
N ARG A 7 1.93 -7.47 -14.45
CA ARG A 7 2.89 -7.67 -13.36
C ARG A 7 3.10 -6.36 -12.65
N VAL A 8 2.96 -6.38 -11.33
CA VAL A 8 3.38 -5.28 -10.47
C VAL A 8 4.80 -5.57 -10.01
N ILE A 9 5.66 -4.57 -10.06
CA ILE A 9 7.05 -4.65 -9.61
C ILE A 9 7.26 -3.47 -8.66
N VAL A 10 7.74 -3.74 -7.46
CA VAL A 10 8.08 -2.74 -6.46
C VAL A 10 9.57 -2.88 -6.15
N GLU A 11 10.29 -1.77 -6.22
CA GLU A 11 11.70 -1.68 -5.88
C GLU A 11 11.85 -0.70 -4.72
N ASN A 12 12.49 -1.14 -3.64
CA ASN A 12 12.81 -0.27 -2.52
C ASN A 12 14.12 0.47 -2.81
N LEU A 13 14.00 1.73 -3.21
CA LEU A 13 15.11 2.60 -3.60
C LEU A 13 15.82 3.28 -2.40
N THR A 14 15.48 2.92 -1.17
CA THR A 14 16.20 3.44 0.01
C THR A 14 17.64 2.90 0.06
N SER A 15 18.49 3.62 0.79
CA SER A 15 19.92 3.28 0.93
C SER A 15 20.12 1.90 1.57
N GLU A 16 20.98 1.05 0.99
CA GLU A 16 21.40 -0.22 1.62
C GLU A 16 22.03 0.00 3.00
N GLU A 17 22.66 1.16 3.21
CA GLU A 17 23.17 1.59 4.50
C GLU A 17 22.11 2.46 5.21
N GLY A 18 21.41 1.87 6.17
CA GLY A 18 20.50 2.56 7.09
C GLY A 18 19.17 3.01 6.47
N GLY A 19 18.82 2.56 5.26
CA GLY A 19 17.53 2.81 4.65
C GLY A 19 16.39 1.98 5.27
N SER A 20 15.17 2.42 4.97
CA SER A 20 13.95 1.84 5.50
C SER A 20 13.51 0.61 4.72
N ILE A 21 12.84 -0.31 5.40
CA ILE A 21 12.20 -1.49 4.82
C ILE A 21 10.76 -1.13 4.43
N LEU A 22 10.25 -1.72 3.36
CA LEU A 22 8.82 -1.69 3.05
C LEU A 22 8.18 -2.98 3.57
N SER A 23 7.07 -2.89 4.32
CA SER A 23 6.23 -4.08 4.56
C SER A 23 5.67 -4.59 3.22
N PRO A 24 5.21 -5.85 3.12
CA PRO A 24 4.61 -6.37 1.90
C PRO A 24 3.54 -5.40 1.37
N PRO A 25 3.74 -4.76 0.20
CA PRO A 25 2.78 -3.76 -0.27
C PRO A 25 1.46 -4.43 -0.63
N TRP A 26 0.35 -3.90 -0.13
CA TRP A 26 -0.96 -4.17 -0.71
C TRP A 26 -1.10 -3.39 -2.01
N VAL A 27 -1.72 -4.01 -3.03
CA VAL A 27 -2.12 -3.37 -4.28
C VAL A 27 -3.51 -3.80 -4.68
N GLY A 28 -4.28 -2.89 -5.29
CA GLY A 28 -5.65 -3.15 -5.74
C GLY A 28 -5.96 -2.52 -7.09
N PHE A 29 -6.82 -3.19 -7.86
CA PHE A 29 -7.33 -2.72 -9.15
C PHE A 29 -8.84 -2.45 -9.06
N HIS A 30 -9.25 -1.20 -9.28
CA HIS A 30 -10.59 -0.72 -8.97
C HIS A 30 -11.18 0.19 -10.06
N ASP A 31 -12.43 0.59 -9.87
CA ASP A 31 -13.21 1.44 -10.78
C ASP A 31 -12.86 2.93 -10.76
N GLY A 32 -11.97 3.34 -9.85
CA GLY A 32 -11.61 4.73 -9.59
C GLY A 32 -12.49 5.43 -8.55
N ASN A 33 -13.16 4.67 -7.68
CA ASN A 33 -13.88 5.19 -6.51
C ASN A 33 -13.40 4.58 -5.18
N PHE A 34 -12.55 3.55 -5.21
CA PHE A 34 -11.88 3.04 -4.00
C PHE A 34 -10.81 4.02 -3.55
N ASP A 35 -11.16 4.86 -2.58
CA ASP A 35 -10.26 5.83 -1.96
C ASP A 35 -9.59 5.21 -0.73
N ILE A 36 -8.26 5.28 -0.68
CA ILE A 36 -7.47 4.71 0.41
C ILE A 36 -7.42 5.68 1.59
N TYR A 37 -7.30 6.99 1.32
CA TYR A 37 -7.16 7.99 2.37
C TYR A 37 -7.42 9.42 1.87
N ASP A 38 -7.88 10.24 2.81
CA ASP A 38 -7.94 11.69 2.70
C ASP A 38 -7.05 12.31 3.78
N ARG A 39 -6.19 13.29 3.43
CA ARG A 39 -5.37 13.99 4.43
C ARG A 39 -6.24 14.73 5.45
N GLY A 40 -5.90 14.62 6.73
CA GLY A 40 -6.65 15.22 7.83
C GLY A 40 -7.95 14.47 8.18
N ARG A 41 -8.11 13.24 7.68
CA ARG A 41 -9.11 12.28 8.14
C ARG A 41 -8.41 11.15 8.89
N PRO A 42 -9.09 10.52 9.87
CA PRO A 42 -8.60 9.30 10.48
C PRO A 42 -8.37 8.20 9.43
N ALA A 43 -7.32 7.41 9.60
CA ALA A 43 -7.06 6.22 8.80
C ALA A 43 -8.22 5.22 8.87
N SER A 44 -8.45 4.47 7.77
CA SER A 44 -9.34 3.31 7.84
C SER A 44 -8.71 2.21 8.70
N PRO A 45 -9.49 1.27 9.25
CA PRO A 45 -8.92 0.10 9.94
C PRO A 45 -7.90 -0.67 9.09
N GLY A 46 -8.14 -0.81 7.78
CA GLY A 46 -7.19 -1.41 6.85
C GLY A 46 -5.87 -0.64 6.74
N ILE A 47 -5.93 0.69 6.70
CA ILE A 47 -4.71 1.51 6.65
C ILE A 47 -3.98 1.56 7.97
N GLN A 48 -4.70 1.65 9.09
CA GLN A 48 -4.11 1.56 10.41
C GLN A 48 -3.30 0.26 10.56
N SER A 49 -3.92 -0.88 10.22
CA SER A 49 -3.27 -2.20 10.26
C SER A 49 -2.02 -2.28 9.37
N ILE A 50 -2.05 -1.66 8.18
CA ILE A 50 -0.87 -1.60 7.30
C ILE A 50 0.19 -0.68 7.89
N ALA A 51 -0.18 0.49 8.37
CA ALA A 51 0.74 1.52 8.83
C ALA A 51 1.46 1.13 10.12
N GLU A 52 0.77 0.46 11.05
CA GLU A 52 1.33 0.06 12.35
C GLU A 52 2.09 -1.27 12.26
N ASP A 53 1.50 -2.25 11.56
CA ASP A 53 1.96 -3.64 11.64
C ASP A 53 2.43 -4.23 10.30
N GLY A 54 2.21 -3.51 9.20
CA GLY A 54 2.41 -4.04 7.85
C GLY A 54 1.45 -5.19 7.49
N ASP A 55 0.35 -5.36 8.24
CA ASP A 55 -0.64 -6.40 8.00
C ASP A 55 -1.74 -5.91 7.05
N THR A 56 -1.88 -6.58 5.92
CA THR A 56 -2.82 -6.24 4.85
C THR A 56 -4.16 -6.99 4.95
N ALA A 57 -4.33 -7.89 5.93
CA ALA A 57 -5.50 -8.76 6.02
C ALA A 57 -6.83 -7.99 6.14
N ILE A 58 -6.85 -6.85 6.83
CA ILE A 58 -8.03 -5.99 6.95
C ILE A 58 -8.27 -5.23 5.65
N MET A 59 -7.21 -4.69 5.02
CA MET A 59 -7.33 -4.00 3.74
C MET A 59 -7.90 -4.90 2.63
N LEU A 60 -7.46 -6.16 2.54
CA LEU A 60 -8.02 -7.13 1.59
C LEU A 60 -9.54 -7.32 1.79
N GLN A 61 -9.98 -7.39 3.05
CA GLN A 61 -11.41 -7.51 3.39
C GLN A 61 -12.19 -6.23 3.08
N GLU A 62 -11.64 -5.06 3.40
CA GLU A 62 -12.26 -3.76 3.09
C GLU A 62 -12.43 -3.59 1.57
N PHE A 63 -11.41 -3.97 0.80
CA PHE A 63 -11.45 -3.92 -0.65
C PHE A 63 -12.52 -4.85 -1.23
N GLU A 64 -12.55 -6.11 -0.81
CA GLU A 64 -13.58 -7.07 -1.24
C GLU A 64 -15.00 -6.56 -0.91
N LEU A 65 -15.21 -6.08 0.32
CA LEU A 65 -16.51 -5.60 0.79
C LEU A 65 -16.94 -4.27 0.13
N SER A 66 -15.99 -3.47 -0.36
CA SER A 66 -16.30 -2.23 -1.08
C SER A 66 -17.09 -2.48 -2.37
N GLY A 67 -16.84 -3.60 -3.04
CA GLY A 67 -17.37 -3.88 -4.37
C GLY A 67 -16.91 -2.87 -5.44
N LEU A 68 -15.81 -2.14 -5.20
CA LEU A 68 -15.26 -1.15 -6.13
C LEU A 68 -14.15 -1.73 -7.02
N GLY A 69 -13.66 -2.91 -6.68
CA GLY A 69 -12.68 -3.70 -7.40
C GLY A 69 -12.85 -5.19 -7.10
N THR A 70 -12.18 -6.04 -7.88
CA THR A 70 -12.25 -7.51 -7.71
C THR A 70 -10.89 -8.19 -7.71
N VAL A 71 -9.81 -7.43 -7.96
CA VAL A 71 -8.45 -7.95 -8.03
C VAL A 71 -7.55 -7.10 -7.15
N ASP A 72 -7.01 -7.71 -6.11
CA ASP A 72 -6.02 -7.14 -5.21
C ASP A 72 -5.06 -8.22 -4.68
N GLY A 73 -4.07 -7.81 -3.90
CA GLY A 73 -3.13 -8.74 -3.29
C GLY A 73 -1.88 -8.07 -2.74
N MET A 74 -0.99 -8.89 -2.18
CA MET A 74 0.32 -8.45 -1.70
C MET A 74 1.37 -8.60 -2.79
N VAL A 75 2.31 -7.65 -2.88
CA VAL A 75 3.46 -7.76 -3.78
C VAL A 75 4.64 -8.39 -3.04
N GLY A 76 5.00 -9.62 -3.44
CA GLY A 76 6.04 -10.40 -2.77
C GLY A 76 5.52 -11.19 -1.57
N GLY A 77 6.39 -12.02 -0.98
CA GLY A 77 6.05 -12.91 0.14
C GLY A 77 6.53 -12.42 1.51
N GLY A 78 7.04 -11.19 1.59
CA GLY A 78 7.66 -10.64 2.79
C GLY A 78 8.17 -9.21 2.58
N PRO A 79 8.78 -8.60 3.61
CA PRO A 79 9.27 -7.24 3.53
C PRO A 79 10.30 -7.05 2.42
N ILE A 80 10.27 -5.88 1.76
CA ILE A 80 11.21 -5.50 0.72
C ILE A 80 12.31 -4.67 1.36
N LEU A 81 13.50 -5.26 1.52
CA LEU A 81 14.66 -4.59 2.11
C LEU A 81 15.20 -3.48 1.20
N PRO A 82 15.97 -2.52 1.73
CA PRO A 82 16.68 -1.53 0.91
C PRO A 82 17.45 -2.15 -0.25
N GLY A 83 17.32 -1.57 -1.45
CA GLY A 83 17.94 -2.04 -2.69
C GLY A 83 17.31 -3.30 -3.29
N GLN A 84 16.30 -3.91 -2.65
CA GLN A 84 15.63 -5.10 -3.16
C GLN A 84 14.36 -4.78 -3.95
N MET A 85 13.93 -5.76 -4.73
CA MET A 85 12.69 -5.71 -5.49
C MET A 85 11.83 -6.95 -5.26
N ALA A 86 10.51 -6.76 -5.34
CA ALA A 86 9.52 -7.82 -5.36
C ALA A 86 8.57 -7.64 -6.55
N SER A 87 7.90 -8.71 -6.95
CA SER A 87 6.90 -8.65 -8.01
C SER A 87 5.81 -9.67 -7.83
N GLU A 88 4.60 -9.34 -8.26
CA GLU A 88 3.45 -10.25 -8.25
C GLU A 88 2.68 -10.15 -9.58
N GLY A 89 2.08 -11.27 -10.01
CA GLY A 89 1.34 -11.37 -11.27
C GLY A 89 -0.17 -11.31 -11.03
N PHE A 90 -0.86 -10.50 -11.81
CA PHE A 90 -2.32 -10.36 -11.75
C PHE A 90 -2.93 -10.60 -13.13
N VAL A 91 -4.21 -10.97 -13.17
CA VAL A 91 -4.98 -11.07 -14.40
C VAL A 91 -6.16 -10.13 -14.30
N LEU A 92 -6.21 -9.13 -15.17
CA LEU A 92 -7.27 -8.12 -15.20
C LEU A 92 -8.21 -8.39 -16.37
N ASP A 93 -9.49 -8.07 -16.23
CA ASP A 93 -10.39 -8.01 -17.38
C ASP A 93 -10.43 -6.59 -17.94
N SER A 94 -9.97 -6.43 -19.18
CA SER A 94 -9.97 -5.11 -19.84
C SER A 94 -11.38 -4.54 -20.08
N ASP A 95 -12.39 -5.40 -20.12
CA ASP A 95 -13.78 -5.00 -20.31
C ASP A 95 -14.45 -4.62 -18.98
N ASP A 96 -13.90 -5.04 -17.84
CA ASP A 96 -14.45 -4.78 -16.51
C ASP A 96 -14.17 -3.32 -16.07
N PRO A 97 -15.20 -2.49 -15.85
CA PRO A 97 -15.02 -1.15 -15.29
C PRO A 97 -14.40 -1.15 -13.89
N GLN A 98 -14.42 -2.26 -13.15
CA GLN A 98 -13.81 -2.40 -11.84
C GLN A 98 -12.29 -2.71 -11.88
N SER A 99 -11.67 -2.76 -13.06
CA SER A 99 -10.23 -3.03 -13.22
C SER A 99 -9.47 -1.86 -13.87
N ARG A 100 -9.89 -0.61 -13.63
CA ARG A 100 -9.48 0.56 -14.44
C ARG A 100 -8.32 1.35 -13.85
N TYR A 101 -8.21 1.39 -12.53
CA TYR A 101 -7.25 2.17 -11.77
C TYR A 101 -6.48 1.27 -10.82
N PHE A 102 -5.27 1.70 -10.48
CA PHE A 102 -4.36 1.02 -9.58
C PHE A 102 -4.17 1.84 -8.31
N SER A 103 -4.18 1.16 -7.17
CA SER A 103 -3.90 1.74 -5.87
C SER A 103 -2.91 0.85 -5.09
N TYR A 104 -2.16 1.44 -4.16
CA TYR A 104 -1.18 0.74 -3.34
C TYR A 104 -1.08 1.32 -1.93
N ALA A 105 -0.66 0.48 -0.97
CA ALA A 105 -0.33 0.88 0.39
C ALA A 105 0.79 -0.01 0.96
N SER A 106 1.74 0.56 1.70
CA SER A 106 2.81 -0.19 2.38
C SER A 106 3.35 0.60 3.58
N MET A 107 3.70 -0.11 4.66
CA MET A 107 4.38 0.46 5.81
C MET A 107 5.81 0.86 5.45
N PHE A 108 6.25 1.98 6.01
CA PHE A 108 7.63 2.44 5.96
C PHE A 108 8.32 2.18 7.31
N VAL A 109 9.20 1.17 7.36
CA VAL A 109 9.79 0.63 8.59
C VAL A 109 11.26 1.05 8.73
N PRO A 110 11.74 1.45 9.92
CA PRO A 110 11.04 1.49 11.20
C PRO A 110 10.18 2.75 11.39
N SER A 111 9.03 2.58 12.03
CA SER A 111 8.13 3.66 12.45
C SER A 111 7.06 3.13 13.41
N ASN A 112 6.33 4.05 14.05
CA ASN A 112 5.07 3.74 14.72
C ASN A 112 4.00 3.45 13.66
N ASP A 113 3.70 4.42 12.80
CA ASP A 113 2.62 4.34 11.82
C ASP A 113 2.94 5.09 10.50
N ALA A 114 4.22 5.13 10.10
CA ALA A 114 4.60 5.76 8.84
C ALA A 114 4.35 4.82 7.65
N TRP A 115 3.77 5.35 6.57
CA TRP A 115 3.36 4.53 5.42
C TRP A 115 3.36 5.31 4.10
N ILE A 116 3.20 4.61 2.99
CA ILE A 116 3.09 5.18 1.64
C ILE A 116 1.84 4.67 0.93
N GLY A 117 1.22 5.52 0.12
CA GLY A 117 0.06 5.17 -0.72
C GLY A 117 -0.39 6.33 -1.61
N ASN A 118 -1.23 6.05 -2.61
CA ASN A 118 -1.75 7.09 -3.50
C ASN A 118 -3.01 7.76 -2.93
N GLY A 119 -2.95 9.08 -2.74
CA GLY A 119 -4.08 9.87 -2.20
C GLY A 119 -5.08 10.33 -3.26
N ASN A 120 -4.90 9.91 -4.52
CA ASN A 120 -5.85 10.13 -5.59
C ASN A 120 -6.13 8.78 -6.25
N GLU A 121 -7.36 8.30 -6.07
CA GLU A 121 -7.84 7.00 -6.54
C GLU A 121 -7.88 6.92 -8.09
N LYS A 122 -7.78 8.06 -8.77
CA LYS A 122 -7.77 8.15 -10.24
C LYS A 122 -6.39 8.43 -10.83
N GLU A 123 -5.35 8.51 -10.02
CA GLU A 123 -3.99 8.88 -10.47
C GLU A 123 -3.43 7.86 -11.47
N TYR A 124 -3.57 6.57 -11.16
CA TYR A 124 -2.93 5.49 -11.90
C TYR A 124 -3.91 4.69 -12.74
N ARG A 125 -4.30 5.27 -13.88
CA ARG A 125 -5.17 4.59 -14.85
C ARG A 125 -4.41 3.55 -15.69
N VAL A 126 -4.83 2.29 -15.61
CA VAL A 126 -4.15 1.13 -16.27
C VAL A 126 -4.80 0.65 -17.56
N PHE A 127 -6.02 1.09 -17.89
CA PHE A 127 -6.62 0.88 -19.22
C PHE A 127 -7.10 2.20 -19.83
N ASN A 128 -6.84 2.40 -21.12
CA ASN A 128 -7.35 3.57 -21.84
C ASN A 128 -8.87 3.45 -22.14
N ASN A 129 -9.48 4.48 -22.73
CA ASN A 129 -10.92 4.45 -23.08
C ASN A 129 -11.29 3.35 -24.09
N GLY A 130 -10.31 2.79 -24.81
CA GLY A 130 -10.48 1.70 -25.75
C GLY A 130 -10.19 0.31 -25.18
N GLY A 131 -10.01 0.17 -23.86
CA GLY A 131 -9.74 -1.11 -23.20
C GLY A 131 -8.32 -1.66 -23.43
N GLN A 132 -7.39 -0.85 -23.94
CA GLN A 132 -5.99 -1.28 -24.09
C GLN A 132 -5.23 -1.01 -22.79
N PHE A 133 -4.45 -2.01 -22.35
CA PHE A 133 -3.58 -1.88 -21.19
C PHE A 133 -2.54 -0.77 -21.42
N LYS A 134 -2.34 0.04 -20.39
CA LYS A 134 -1.40 1.14 -20.32
C LYS A 134 -0.47 0.88 -19.13
N PRO A 135 0.78 0.44 -19.37
CA PRO A 135 1.76 0.32 -18.31
C PRO A 135 1.97 1.68 -17.63
N ILE A 136 2.13 1.63 -16.31
CA ILE A 136 2.46 2.78 -15.47
C ILE A 136 3.81 2.53 -14.79
N SER A 137 4.54 3.60 -14.52
CA SER A 137 5.77 3.60 -13.75
C SER A 137 5.87 4.96 -13.08
N PHE A 138 6.13 4.95 -11.78
CA PHE A 138 6.21 6.15 -10.95
C PHE A 138 7.23 5.89 -9.83
N MET A 139 7.62 6.97 -9.16
CA MET A 139 8.55 6.94 -8.03
C MET A 139 7.84 7.56 -6.84
N VAL A 140 7.94 6.89 -5.70
CA VAL A 140 7.48 7.40 -4.40
C VAL A 140 8.70 7.98 -3.69
N MET A 141 8.60 9.24 -3.30
CA MET A 141 9.67 10.00 -2.70
C MET A 141 9.51 10.04 -1.17
N GLY A 142 10.56 10.47 -0.47
CA GLY A 142 10.51 10.57 1.00
C GLY A 142 9.48 11.59 1.52
N ASP A 143 9.12 12.59 0.72
CA ASP A 143 8.06 13.56 1.02
C ASP A 143 6.64 13.04 0.74
N ASP A 144 6.52 11.85 0.15
CA ASP A 144 5.25 11.12 0.00
C ASP A 144 4.95 10.21 1.21
N VAL A 145 5.90 10.05 2.15
CA VAL A 145 5.67 9.28 3.38
C VAL A 145 4.63 10.01 4.24
N LEU A 146 3.64 9.25 4.68
CA LEU A 146 2.49 9.68 5.45
C LEU A 146 2.61 9.17 6.88
N ASP A 147 1.97 9.90 7.77
CA ASP A 147 1.68 9.53 9.15
C ASP A 147 0.19 9.14 9.18
N ALA A 148 -0.15 7.97 9.74
CA ALA A 148 -1.53 7.50 9.80
C ALA A 148 -2.37 8.26 10.83
N GLY A 149 -1.73 8.91 11.80
CA GLY A 149 -2.36 9.59 12.92
C GLY A 149 -2.99 8.62 13.92
N SER A 150 -2.56 7.35 13.92
CA SER A 150 -3.14 6.31 14.76
C SER A 150 -2.31 6.06 16.00
N GLU A 151 -0.98 6.22 15.93
CA GLU A 151 -0.07 6.07 17.07
C GLU A 151 0.77 7.33 17.35
N VAL A 152 1.18 7.49 18.62
CA VAL A 152 2.14 8.54 19.01
C VAL A 152 3.51 8.25 18.39
N ASN A 153 3.99 9.20 17.58
CA ASN A 153 5.33 9.23 16.98
C ASN A 153 6.47 9.38 18.02
N ASP A 154 6.83 8.28 18.69
CA ASP A 154 7.95 8.22 19.62
C ASP A 154 9.17 7.47 19.10
N GLU A 155 8.98 6.70 18.02
CA GLU A 155 9.92 5.82 17.35
C GLU A 155 10.78 5.04 18.36
N ARG A 156 10.11 4.36 19.29
CA ARG A 156 10.76 3.62 20.37
C ARG A 156 10.17 2.23 20.58
N ALA A 157 11.00 1.35 21.13
CA ALA A 157 10.52 0.08 21.65
C ALA A 157 9.72 0.29 22.96
N PRO A 158 8.64 -0.47 23.19
CA PRO A 158 8.12 -1.55 22.34
C PRO A 158 7.17 -1.09 21.21
N ASN A 159 6.95 0.20 21.07
CA ASN A 159 5.83 0.82 20.35
C ASN A 159 6.00 0.86 18.82
N ALA A 160 7.22 0.81 18.29
CA ALA A 160 7.48 0.96 16.85
C ALA A 160 8.13 -0.27 16.23
N LEU A 161 7.56 -0.79 15.14
CA LEU A 161 8.12 -1.93 14.43
C LEU A 161 9.46 -1.61 13.76
N GLY A 162 10.31 -2.64 13.65
CA GLY A 162 11.66 -2.52 13.08
C GLY A 162 12.70 -1.90 14.03
N ILE A 163 12.29 -1.40 15.19
CA ILE A 163 13.19 -0.97 16.26
C ILE A 163 13.56 -2.17 17.13
N PRO A 164 14.82 -2.32 17.59
CA PRO A 164 15.19 -3.41 18.49
C PRO A 164 14.31 -3.45 19.75
N GLY A 165 13.51 -4.51 19.87
CA GLY A 165 12.53 -4.69 20.96
C GLY A 165 11.13 -4.12 20.68
N GLY A 166 10.88 -3.58 19.48
CA GLY A 166 9.55 -3.24 18.98
C GLY A 166 8.72 -4.49 18.71
N GLU A 167 7.42 -4.40 18.97
CA GLU A 167 6.47 -5.51 18.87
C GLU A 167 5.15 -5.02 18.23
N PRO A 168 4.48 -5.85 17.39
CA PRO A 168 3.21 -5.47 16.77
C PRO A 168 2.13 -5.12 17.79
N GLY A 169 1.29 -4.12 17.48
CA GLY A 169 0.14 -3.72 18.30
C GLY A 169 0.45 -3.22 19.71
N ASN A 170 1.67 -2.72 19.94
CA ASN A 170 2.09 -2.16 21.24
C ASN A 170 2.23 -0.63 21.23
N GLY A 171 1.96 0.05 20.13
CA GLY A 171 2.02 1.50 20.11
C GLY A 171 0.93 2.16 20.95
N THR A 172 1.12 3.44 21.19
CA THR A 172 0.20 4.23 22.01
C THR A 172 -0.74 4.99 21.10
N ASP A 173 -2.05 4.69 21.15
CA ASP A 173 -3.06 5.39 20.35
C ASP A 173 -2.97 6.93 20.51
N GLU A 174 -2.97 7.66 19.40
CA GLU A 174 -3.12 9.14 19.40
C GLU A 174 -4.53 9.63 19.03
N ASN A 175 -5.45 8.71 18.72
CA ASN A 175 -6.89 8.91 18.50
C ASN A 175 -7.30 9.75 17.26
N GLY A 176 -6.42 9.89 16.26
CA GLY A 176 -6.70 10.64 15.04
C GLY A 176 -6.56 12.14 15.18
#